data_AF-A0A437M8J2-F1
#
_entry.id   AF-A0A437M8J2-F1
#
_cell.length_a   1.000
_cell.length_b   1.000
_cell.length_c   1.000
_cell.angle_alpha   90.00
_cell.angle_beta   90.00
_cell.angle_gamma   90.00
#
_symmetry.space_group_name_H-M   'P 1'
#
loop_
_entity.id
_entity.type
_entity.pdbx_description
1 polymer ?
#
loop_
_entity_poly.entity_id
_entity_poly.type
_entity_poly.pdbx_seq_one_letter_code
_entity_poly.pdbx_strand_id
1 'polypeptide(L)'
;MNIHVQDGLRALTEKEKETLRLIVRGHDAKSTARSLGLSVHTINERLRDARRKMAVSSSREAARLLMAAEGDNGGDAAGDRAGGAVVGSGAGATPDLLGDRFIGEDAGQAAVDQGAASIGGARRAFRRNRIIIGVCLMTAALSLLVLATLPNATSVTSTVTTISAQASTQAPNAEVVETARQWLTLLDQGRWDESYRKTGSQFRKQNTLQMWTDASEQARVPLGAVISRTFVSQQDLPAPPNGYQVVKFRTRFANRDETVETVSLERENGGWQIVAVIIGE
;
A
#
# COMPACT_ATOMS: atom_id res chain seq x y z
N MET A 1 4.99 0.20 34.44
CA MET A 1 4.58 0.74 33.11
C MET A 1 5.70 1.65 32.62
N ASN A 2 6.24 1.46 31.41
CA ASN A 2 7.34 2.29 30.89
C ASN A 2 6.88 3.76 30.74
N ILE A 3 7.66 4.73 31.24
CA ILE A 3 7.35 6.18 31.15
C ILE A 3 7.07 6.59 29.70
N HIS A 4 7.85 6.06 28.75
CA HIS A 4 7.67 6.27 27.31
C HIS A 4 6.29 5.83 26.76
N VAL A 5 5.66 4.83 27.37
CA VAL A 5 4.33 4.36 26.94
C VAL A 5 3.24 5.33 27.38
N GLN A 6 3.36 5.92 28.57
CA GLN A 6 2.39 6.92 29.06
C GLN A 6 2.48 8.23 28.29
N ASP A 7 3.68 8.66 27.91
CA ASP A 7 3.87 9.83 27.04
C ASP A 7 3.31 9.57 25.64
N GLY A 8 3.57 8.38 25.08
CA GLY A 8 2.97 7.93 23.83
C GLY A 8 1.44 7.89 23.88
N LEU A 9 0.87 7.55 25.03
CA LEU A 9 -0.57 7.50 25.23
C LEU A 9 -1.23 8.89 25.22
N ARG A 10 -0.57 9.88 25.85
CA ARG A 10 -1.02 11.29 25.83
C ARG A 10 -0.89 11.92 24.43
N ALA A 11 0.04 11.44 23.61
CA ALA A 11 0.25 11.92 22.24
C ALA A 11 -0.73 11.32 21.20
N LEU A 12 -1.55 10.34 21.58
CA LEU A 12 -2.58 9.77 20.71
C LEU A 12 -3.75 10.74 20.53
N THR A 13 -4.16 10.91 19.28
CA THR A 13 -5.38 11.64 18.92
C THR A 13 -6.61 10.80 19.25
N GLU A 14 -7.76 11.46 19.47
CA GLU A 14 -9.02 10.75 19.76
C GLU A 14 -9.43 9.77 18.66
N LYS A 15 -9.14 10.09 17.40
CA LYS A 15 -9.39 9.22 16.24
C LYS A 15 -8.52 7.96 16.24
N GLU A 16 -7.29 8.05 16.74
CA GLU A 16 -6.39 6.88 16.90
C GLU A 16 -6.86 6.02 18.07
N LYS A 17 -7.24 6.64 19.21
CA LYS A 17 -7.80 5.93 20.37
C LYS A 17 -9.08 5.17 20.01
N GLU A 18 -10.00 5.81 19.31
CA GLU A 18 -11.24 5.18 18.81
C GLU A 18 -10.94 3.95 17.94
N THR A 19 -9.94 4.06 17.06
CA THR A 19 -9.52 2.94 16.20
C THR A 19 -8.96 1.79 17.05
N LEU A 20 -8.12 2.08 18.04
CA LEU A 20 -7.57 1.07 18.95
C LEU A 20 -8.65 0.41 19.83
N ARG A 21 -9.67 1.14 20.30
CA ARG A 21 -10.80 0.58 21.05
C ARG A 21 -11.54 -0.49 20.25
N LEU A 22 -11.73 -0.28 18.95
CA LEU A 22 -12.35 -1.27 18.07
C LEU A 22 -11.46 -2.51 17.89
N ILE A 23 -10.14 -2.33 17.77
CA ILE A 23 -9.20 -3.47 17.68
C ILE A 23 -9.23 -4.35 18.93
N VAL A 24 -9.35 -3.78 20.14
CA VAL A 24 -9.49 -4.60 21.36
C VAL A 24 -10.77 -5.42 21.36
N ARG A 25 -11.86 -4.85 20.84
CA ARG A 25 -13.16 -5.53 20.72
C ARG A 25 -13.18 -6.65 19.66
N GLY A 26 -12.04 -6.97 19.05
CA GLY A 26 -11.91 -8.06 18.09
C GLY A 26 -12.14 -7.64 16.64
N HIS A 27 -12.35 -6.36 16.36
CA HIS A 27 -12.47 -5.89 14.99
C HIS A 27 -11.12 -5.97 14.26
N ASP A 28 -11.15 -6.45 13.02
CA ASP A 28 -10.05 -6.28 12.07
C ASP A 28 -10.13 -4.91 11.38
N ALA A 29 -9.04 -4.48 10.74
CA ALA A 29 -8.97 -3.18 10.05
C ALA A 29 -10.06 -2.97 8.98
N LYS A 30 -10.52 -4.04 8.31
CA LYS A 30 -11.58 -3.98 7.29
C LYS A 30 -12.96 -3.82 7.91
N SER A 31 -13.21 -4.42 9.07
CA SER A 31 -14.44 -4.26 9.83
C SER A 31 -14.51 -2.89 10.52
N THR A 32 -13.40 -2.40 11.08
CA THR A 32 -13.29 -1.06 11.66
C THR A 32 -13.49 0.04 10.61
N ALA A 33 -12.96 -0.16 9.40
CA ALA A 33 -13.20 0.74 8.27
C ALA A 33 -14.69 0.86 7.93
N ARG A 34 -15.40 -0.27 7.89
CA ARG A 34 -16.86 -0.29 7.66
C ARG A 34 -17.64 0.39 8.79
N SER A 35 -17.28 0.17 10.05
CA SER A 35 -17.98 0.77 11.19
C SER A 35 -17.78 2.29 11.29
N LEU A 36 -16.61 2.78 10.90
CA LEU A 36 -16.28 4.22 10.93
C LEU A 36 -16.60 4.96 9.63
N GLY A 37 -17.06 4.27 8.58
CA GLY A 37 -17.29 4.87 7.25
C GLY A 37 -16.01 5.38 6.60
N LEU A 38 -14.86 4.76 6.90
CA LEU A 38 -13.53 5.17 6.44
C LEU A 38 -12.91 4.11 5.52
N SER A 39 -11.84 4.48 4.81
CA SER A 39 -11.06 3.51 4.05
C SER A 39 -10.18 2.64 4.97
N VAL A 40 -9.95 1.39 4.58
CA VAL A 40 -9.02 0.47 5.29
C VAL A 40 -7.62 1.06 5.37
N HIS A 41 -7.19 1.80 4.34
CA HIS A 41 -5.90 2.47 4.33
C HIS A 41 -5.80 3.53 5.44
N THR A 42 -6.83 4.37 5.60
CA THR A 42 -6.90 5.37 6.69
C THR A 42 -6.82 4.71 8.06
N ILE A 43 -7.48 3.56 8.26
CA ILE A 43 -7.39 2.80 9.51
C ILE A 43 -5.97 2.28 9.74
N ASN A 44 -5.32 1.73 8.71
CA ASN A 44 -3.95 1.23 8.81
C ASN A 44 -2.94 2.34 9.11
N GLU A 45 -3.09 3.52 8.52
CA GLU A 45 -2.24 4.68 8.83
C GLU A 45 -2.42 5.11 10.30
N ARG A 46 -3.68 5.21 10.80
CA ARG A 46 -3.94 5.50 12.22
C ARG A 46 -3.32 4.45 13.15
N LEU A 47 -3.41 3.17 12.80
CA LEU A 47 -2.79 2.08 13.57
C LEU A 47 -1.25 2.11 13.52
N ARG A 48 -0.66 2.61 12.43
CA ARG A 48 0.78 2.78 12.28
C ARG A 48 1.27 3.98 13.08
N ASP A 49 0.55 5.10 13.02
CA ASP A 49 0.84 6.30 13.81
C ASP A 49 0.74 6.00 15.30
N ALA A 50 -0.30 5.28 15.72
CA ALA A 50 -0.45 4.83 17.11
C ALA A 50 0.74 3.96 17.58
N ARG A 51 1.17 2.99 16.76
CA ARG A 51 2.35 2.15 17.07
C ARG A 51 3.63 2.99 17.17
N ARG A 52 3.84 3.93 16.25
CA ARG A 52 5.01 4.83 16.26
C ARG A 52 5.04 5.68 17.53
N LYS A 53 3.89 6.25 17.92
CA LYS A 53 3.76 7.08 19.13
C LYS A 53 3.95 6.30 20.42
N MET A 54 3.42 5.08 20.49
CA MET A 54 3.54 4.22 21.67
C MET A 54 4.83 3.39 21.71
N ALA A 55 5.67 3.48 20.67
CA ALA A 55 6.89 2.68 20.49
C ALA A 55 6.67 1.16 20.61
N VAL A 56 5.53 0.65 20.12
CA VAL A 56 5.16 -0.77 20.19
C VAL A 56 5.15 -1.45 18.83
N SER A 57 5.43 -2.75 18.83
CA SER A 57 5.57 -3.54 17.60
C SER A 57 4.22 -3.92 16.99
N SER A 58 3.17 -4.03 17.82
CA SER A 58 1.86 -4.55 17.41
C SER A 58 0.71 -3.60 17.76
N SER A 59 -0.26 -3.49 16.85
CA SER A 59 -1.47 -2.69 17.07
C SER A 59 -2.37 -3.32 18.13
N ARG A 60 -2.32 -4.65 18.31
CA ARG A 60 -3.03 -5.34 19.40
C ARG A 60 -2.38 -5.04 20.76
N GLU A 61 -1.06 -4.93 20.79
CA GLU A 61 -0.31 -4.52 21.99
C GLU A 61 -0.62 -3.07 22.37
N ALA A 62 -0.60 -2.15 21.39
CA ALA A 62 -1.04 -0.75 21.55
C ALA A 62 -2.46 -0.66 22.14
N ALA A 63 -3.37 -1.47 21.60
CA ALA A 63 -4.77 -1.46 21.98
C ALA A 63 -4.99 -1.97 23.42
N ARG A 64 -4.26 -3.02 23.85
CA ARG A 64 -4.28 -3.49 25.25
C ARG A 64 -3.75 -2.44 26.22
N LEU A 65 -2.66 -1.76 25.86
CA LEU A 65 -2.07 -0.70 26.69
C LEU A 65 -3.00 0.50 26.83
N LEU A 66 -3.71 0.87 25.75
CA LEU A 66 -4.75 1.89 25.81
C LEU A 66 -5.88 1.50 26.76
N MET A 67 -6.40 0.27 26.67
CA MET A 67 -7.47 -0.19 27.55
C MET A 67 -7.04 -0.30 29.01
N ALA A 68 -5.80 -0.74 29.26
CA ALA A 68 -5.26 -0.76 30.62
C ALA A 68 -5.19 0.65 31.23
N ALA A 69 -4.83 1.66 30.43
CA ALA A 69 -4.75 3.04 30.89
C ALA A 69 -6.11 3.77 30.93
N GLU A 70 -7.05 3.43 30.05
CA GLU A 70 -8.43 3.95 30.10
C GLU A 70 -9.22 3.33 31.26
N GLY A 71 -8.96 2.05 31.59
CA GLY A 71 -9.52 1.40 32.78
C GLY A 71 -9.01 1.99 34.09
N ASP A 72 -7.74 2.42 34.12
CA ASP A 72 -7.12 3.08 35.28
C ASP A 72 -7.59 4.54 35.45
N ASN A 73 -7.84 5.26 34.34
CA ASN A 73 -8.39 6.63 34.35
C ASN A 73 -9.93 6.69 34.51
N GLY A 74 -10.64 5.57 34.37
CA GLY A 74 -12.11 5.48 34.40
C GLY A 74 -12.73 5.31 35.79
N GLY A 75 -11.91 5.21 36.85
CA GLY A 75 -12.38 5.04 38.23
C GLY A 75 -12.91 6.30 38.90
N ASP A 76 -12.56 7.50 38.41
CA ASP A 76 -12.66 8.72 39.22
C ASP A 76 -13.59 9.81 38.64
N ALA A 77 -14.45 9.49 37.66
CA ALA A 77 -15.33 10.50 37.06
C ALA A 77 -16.74 9.99 36.69
N ALA A 78 -17.50 9.49 37.67
CA ALA A 78 -18.97 9.45 37.61
C ALA A 78 -19.63 9.40 39.00
N GLY A 79 -19.83 10.57 39.59
CA GLY A 79 -21.10 10.97 40.21
C GLY A 79 -21.61 10.23 41.45
N ASP A 80 -21.31 10.81 42.61
CA ASP A 80 -22.26 10.88 43.72
C ASP A 80 -23.58 11.55 43.26
N ARG A 81 -24.68 10.79 43.30
CA ARG A 81 -25.97 11.23 43.87
C ARG A 81 -26.87 10.04 44.18
N ALA A 82 -26.95 9.76 45.48
CA ALA A 82 -28.15 9.43 46.25
C ALA A 82 -29.08 8.29 45.76
N GLY A 83 -28.93 7.13 46.42
CA GLY A 83 -29.93 6.61 47.36
C GLY A 83 -31.28 6.12 46.81
N GLY A 84 -31.48 4.79 46.81
CA GLY A 84 -32.80 4.17 46.68
C GLY A 84 -32.72 2.65 46.62
N ALA A 85 -32.61 2.00 47.77
CA ALA A 85 -32.71 0.55 47.89
C ALA A 85 -34.16 0.08 47.68
N VAL A 86 -34.41 -0.87 46.75
CA VAL A 86 -35.45 -1.92 46.88
C VAL A 86 -35.05 -3.15 46.03
N VAL A 87 -34.81 -4.26 46.72
CA VAL A 87 -35.17 -5.68 46.46
C VAL A 87 -35.68 -6.07 45.06
N GLY A 88 -35.12 -7.16 44.50
CA GLY A 88 -35.80 -7.91 43.43
C GLY A 88 -34.98 -9.01 42.78
N SER A 89 -35.08 -10.23 43.33
CA SER A 89 -34.57 -11.50 42.78
C SER A 89 -35.13 -11.83 41.38
N GLY A 90 -34.37 -12.56 40.55
CA GLY A 90 -34.98 -13.38 39.48
C GLY A 90 -34.17 -13.59 38.19
N ALA A 91 -33.39 -14.68 38.16
CA ALA A 91 -33.25 -15.67 37.09
C ALA A 91 -32.80 -15.26 35.66
N GLY A 92 -31.79 -15.99 35.15
CA GLY A 92 -31.74 -16.34 33.72
C GLY A 92 -30.37 -16.48 33.05
N ALA A 93 -29.76 -17.66 33.20
CA ALA A 93 -28.93 -18.36 32.20
C ALA A 93 -27.57 -17.78 31.76
N THR A 94 -26.52 -18.38 32.31
CA THR A 94 -25.24 -18.67 31.63
C THR A 94 -25.44 -19.66 30.48
N PRO A 95 -24.64 -19.58 29.42
CA PRO A 95 -23.88 -20.77 29.02
C PRO A 95 -22.38 -20.49 28.92
N ASP A 96 -21.65 -21.33 29.64
CA ASP A 96 -20.23 -21.65 29.53
C ASP A 96 -19.85 -22.06 28.10
N LEU A 97 -18.64 -21.72 27.65
CA LEU A 97 -17.80 -22.56 26.77
C LEU A 97 -16.38 -21.96 26.64
N LEU A 98 -15.48 -22.56 27.42
CA LEU A 98 -14.17 -23.12 27.04
C LEU A 98 -13.25 -22.32 26.10
N GLY A 99 -12.04 -22.03 26.61
CA GLY A 99 -10.88 -21.78 25.78
C GLY A 99 -9.64 -21.28 26.49
N ASP A 100 -9.39 -21.69 27.74
CA ASP A 100 -8.15 -21.33 28.43
C ASP A 100 -7.07 -22.38 28.17
N ARG A 101 -6.04 -22.00 27.41
CA ARG A 101 -4.78 -22.75 27.38
C ARG A 101 -3.62 -21.75 27.29
N PHE A 102 -3.08 -21.43 28.45
CA PHE A 102 -1.74 -20.89 28.59
C PHE A 102 -0.73 -21.92 28.10
N ILE A 103 0.20 -21.50 27.23
CA ILE A 103 1.35 -22.29 26.81
C ILE A 103 2.54 -21.82 27.65
N GLY A 104 2.97 -22.68 28.57
CA GLY A 104 4.20 -22.57 29.33
C GLY A 104 4.49 -23.88 30.09
N GLU A 105 5.71 -24.38 29.92
CA GLU A 105 6.49 -25.19 30.89
C GLU A 105 6.37 -26.73 30.90
N ASP A 106 7.34 -27.33 30.20
CA ASP A 106 8.31 -28.39 30.56
C ASP A 106 7.94 -29.64 31.38
N ALA A 107 8.24 -30.81 30.78
CA ALA A 107 9.08 -31.90 31.29
C ALA A 107 8.60 -33.27 30.78
N GLY A 108 9.47 -33.98 30.05
CA GLY A 108 9.24 -35.35 29.59
C GLY A 108 10.37 -35.86 28.71
N GLN A 109 11.39 -36.40 29.35
CA GLN A 109 12.63 -36.92 28.79
C GLN A 109 12.47 -38.36 28.24
N ALA A 110 13.37 -38.74 27.32
CA ALA A 110 13.59 -40.05 26.65
C ALA A 110 13.03 -40.12 25.20
N ALA A 111 13.72 -40.61 24.17
CA ALA A 111 14.99 -41.31 24.03
C ALA A 111 15.53 -41.12 22.58
N VAL A 112 16.86 -41.02 22.46
CA VAL A 112 17.75 -41.54 21.39
C VAL A 112 17.21 -41.59 19.94
N ASP A 113 17.78 -40.79 19.02
CA ASP A 113 18.62 -41.38 17.96
C ASP A 113 19.57 -40.34 17.33
N GLN A 114 20.82 -40.76 17.15
CA GLN A 114 21.88 -40.00 16.51
C GLN A 114 21.88 -40.32 15.01
N GLY A 115 21.71 -39.30 14.18
CA GLY A 115 21.88 -39.39 12.72
C GLY A 115 22.86 -38.33 12.24
N ALA A 116 23.92 -38.80 11.58
CA ALA A 116 25.12 -38.07 11.20
C ALA A 116 24.94 -36.88 10.23
N ALA A 117 26.01 -36.07 10.19
CA ALA A 117 26.20 -34.81 9.48
C ALA A 117 25.94 -34.82 7.96
N SER A 118 25.72 -33.61 7.40
CA SER A 118 26.49 -33.20 6.23
C SER A 118 26.77 -31.69 6.20
N ILE A 119 28.05 -31.36 6.03
CA ILE A 119 28.58 -30.07 5.65
C ILE A 119 28.34 -29.92 4.14
N GLY A 120 27.72 -28.83 3.69
CA GLY A 120 27.55 -28.53 2.27
C GLY A 120 26.87 -27.18 2.05
N GLY A 121 27.62 -26.22 1.53
CA GLY A 121 27.22 -24.81 1.46
C GLY A 121 26.03 -24.51 0.53
N ALA A 122 25.34 -23.41 0.83
CA ALA A 122 24.53 -22.69 -0.13
C ALA A 122 24.45 -21.21 0.26
N ARG A 123 25.04 -20.38 -0.59
CA ARG A 123 24.67 -19.01 -0.99
C ARG A 123 23.95 -18.16 0.06
N ARG A 124 24.65 -17.11 0.51
CA ARG A 124 24.00 -15.89 1.03
C ARG A 124 22.89 -15.48 0.06
N ALA A 125 21.65 -15.71 0.46
CA ALA A 125 20.48 -15.22 -0.24
C ALA A 125 20.57 -13.70 -0.25
N PHE A 126 20.86 -13.13 -1.42
CA PHE A 126 20.72 -11.72 -1.70
C PHE A 126 19.30 -11.32 -1.32
N ARG A 127 19.16 -10.54 -0.24
CA ARG A 127 17.90 -9.90 0.11
C ARG A 127 17.55 -8.95 -1.01
N ARG A 128 16.52 -9.33 -1.77
CA ARG A 128 15.90 -8.60 -2.86
C ARG A 128 15.35 -7.27 -2.34
N ASN A 129 16.19 -6.25 -2.26
CA ASN A 129 15.77 -4.88 -2.03
C ASN A 129 15.10 -4.36 -3.31
N ARG A 130 13.76 -4.40 -3.32
CA ARG A 130 12.95 -3.66 -4.28
C ARG A 130 13.12 -2.17 -4.00
N ILE A 131 13.90 -1.49 -4.82
CA ILE A 131 14.00 -0.03 -4.80
C ILE A 131 12.74 0.50 -5.51
N ILE A 132 11.67 0.73 -4.75
CA ILE A 132 10.47 1.42 -5.22
C ILE A 132 10.71 2.90 -4.97
N ILE A 133 11.17 3.61 -5.99
CA ILE A 133 11.31 5.06 -5.99
C ILE A 133 10.24 5.58 -6.96
N GLY A 134 9.28 6.33 -6.42
CA GLY A 134 8.08 6.79 -7.15
C GLY A 134 6.81 6.04 -6.72
N VAL A 135 6.22 6.53 -5.64
CA VAL A 135 4.85 6.32 -5.10
C VAL A 135 3.95 5.31 -5.84
N CYS A 136 3.66 4.20 -5.16
CA CYS A 136 2.48 3.37 -5.44
C CYS A 136 1.19 4.12 -5.11
N LEU A 137 0.26 4.18 -6.06
CA LEU A 137 -1.23 4.15 -5.98
C LEU A 137 -1.71 4.49 -7.40
N MET A 138 -2.29 3.60 -8.22
CA MET A 138 -3.64 3.04 -8.07
C MET A 138 -3.84 1.87 -9.05
N THR A 139 -3.65 0.62 -8.61
CA THR A 139 -4.32 -0.54 -9.22
C THR A 139 -5.56 -0.84 -8.39
N ALA A 140 -6.64 -0.10 -8.63
CA ALA A 140 -7.95 -0.38 -8.07
C ALA A 140 -9.08 0.21 -8.94
N ALA A 141 -9.14 -0.19 -10.21
CA ALA A 141 -10.37 -0.14 -10.99
C ALA A 141 -10.19 -1.02 -12.24
N LEU A 142 -10.67 -2.27 -12.17
CA LEU A 142 -11.24 -3.10 -13.24
C LEU A 142 -11.05 -4.59 -12.92
N SER A 143 -11.61 -5.01 -11.80
CA SER A 143 -12.19 -6.35 -11.70
C SER A 143 -13.70 -6.17 -11.70
N LEU A 144 -14.27 -6.10 -12.91
CA LEU A 144 -15.70 -6.33 -13.12
C LEU A 144 -15.84 -7.48 -14.11
N LEU A 145 -16.11 -8.63 -13.48
CA LEU A 145 -16.53 -9.90 -14.04
C LEU A 145 -17.81 -9.72 -14.85
N VAL A 146 -17.82 -10.18 -16.10
CA VAL A 146 -19.05 -10.71 -16.72
C VAL A 146 -18.72 -12.09 -17.25
N LEU A 147 -19.32 -13.08 -16.59
CA LEU A 147 -19.44 -14.45 -17.03
C LEU A 147 -20.60 -14.51 -18.03
N ALA A 148 -20.34 -14.88 -19.29
CA ALA A 148 -21.38 -15.17 -20.26
C ALA A 148 -20.95 -16.31 -21.20
N THR A 149 -21.45 -17.50 -20.85
CA THR A 149 -21.84 -18.66 -21.69
C THR A 149 -21.39 -18.72 -23.16
N LEU A 150 -20.72 -19.81 -23.53
CA LEU A 150 -20.55 -20.28 -24.91
C LEU A 150 -21.91 -20.65 -25.54
N PRO A 151 -22.16 -20.29 -26.80
CA PRO A 151 -22.95 -21.12 -27.70
C PRO A 151 -22.12 -21.52 -28.93
N ASN A 152 -22.26 -22.79 -29.30
CA ASN A 152 -21.71 -23.39 -30.50
C ASN A 152 -22.19 -22.60 -31.75
N ALA A 153 -21.26 -22.20 -32.61
CA ALA A 153 -21.58 -21.61 -33.89
C ALA A 153 -22.03 -22.69 -34.88
N THR A 154 -23.35 -22.80 -35.11
CA THR A 154 -23.89 -23.27 -36.38
C THR A 154 -24.17 -22.05 -37.25
N SER A 155 -23.49 -21.96 -38.39
CA SER A 155 -23.59 -20.86 -39.35
C SER A 155 -25.00 -20.76 -39.93
N VAL A 156 -25.64 -19.61 -39.73
CA VAL A 156 -26.76 -19.15 -40.55
C VAL A 156 -26.53 -17.70 -40.94
N THR A 157 -26.47 -17.47 -42.25
CA THR A 157 -26.32 -16.16 -42.87
C THR A 157 -27.51 -15.28 -42.49
N SER A 158 -27.25 -14.15 -41.84
CA SER A 158 -28.22 -13.08 -41.66
C SER A 158 -27.48 -11.75 -41.77
N THR A 159 -27.98 -10.89 -42.64
CA THR A 159 -27.51 -9.53 -42.89
C THR A 159 -27.54 -8.72 -41.61
N VAL A 160 -26.37 -8.45 -41.04
CA VAL A 160 -26.19 -7.56 -39.88
C VAL A 160 -25.70 -6.22 -40.38
N THR A 161 -26.51 -5.18 -40.20
CA THR A 161 -26.03 -3.80 -40.08
C THR A 161 -24.98 -3.78 -38.97
N THR A 162 -23.71 -3.70 -39.36
CA THR A 162 -22.60 -3.60 -38.43
C THR A 162 -22.72 -2.28 -37.66
N ILE A 163 -23.30 -2.32 -36.46
CA ILE A 163 -23.04 -1.31 -35.46
C ILE A 163 -21.62 -1.60 -34.97
N SER A 164 -20.66 -0.90 -35.57
CA SER A 164 -19.28 -0.87 -35.15
C SER A 164 -19.23 -0.45 -33.68
N ALA A 165 -19.01 -1.40 -32.78
CA ALA A 165 -18.55 -1.11 -31.44
C ALA A 165 -17.12 -0.55 -31.57
N GLN A 166 -17.02 0.76 -31.79
CA GLN A 166 -15.77 1.49 -31.72
C GLN A 166 -15.34 1.52 -30.25
N ALA A 167 -14.65 0.47 -29.81
CA ALA A 167 -13.66 0.65 -28.76
C ALA A 167 -12.67 1.67 -29.33
N SER A 168 -12.72 2.90 -28.82
CA SER A 168 -11.82 4.00 -29.19
C SER A 168 -10.39 3.64 -28.82
N THR A 169 -9.77 2.83 -29.67
CA THR A 169 -8.32 2.65 -29.71
C THR A 169 -7.78 3.92 -30.38
N GLN A 170 -7.82 5.04 -29.67
CA GLN A 170 -7.15 6.25 -30.14
C GLN A 170 -5.67 5.89 -30.33
N ALA A 171 -5.15 6.19 -31.51
CA ALA A 171 -3.72 6.00 -31.79
C ALA A 171 -2.91 6.71 -30.69
N PRO A 172 -1.79 6.11 -30.25
CA PRO A 172 -0.96 6.71 -29.21
C PRO A 172 -0.58 8.14 -29.63
N ASN A 173 -0.74 9.08 -28.71
CA ASN A 173 -0.35 10.46 -28.95
C ASN A 173 1.19 10.54 -29.02
N ALA A 174 1.70 10.67 -30.24
CA ALA A 174 3.13 10.68 -30.54
C ALA A 174 3.89 11.77 -29.75
N GLU A 175 3.26 12.93 -29.51
CA GLU A 175 3.85 14.02 -28.72
C GLU A 175 4.16 13.59 -27.28
N VAL A 176 3.23 12.86 -26.65
CA VAL A 176 3.36 12.36 -25.28
C VAL A 176 4.49 11.34 -25.19
N VAL A 177 4.49 10.38 -26.12
CA VAL A 177 5.51 9.32 -26.16
C VAL A 177 6.90 9.91 -26.38
N GLU A 178 7.02 10.89 -27.28
CA GLU A 178 8.28 11.56 -27.56
C GLU A 178 8.76 12.40 -26.38
N THR A 179 7.85 13.15 -25.73
CA THR A 179 8.17 13.91 -24.51
C THR A 179 8.69 12.99 -23.41
N ALA A 180 8.04 11.86 -23.18
CA ALA A 180 8.48 10.86 -22.21
C ALA A 180 9.85 10.29 -22.56
N ARG A 181 10.09 9.97 -23.84
CA ARG A 181 11.37 9.43 -24.32
C ARG A 181 12.51 10.42 -24.12
N GLN A 182 12.33 11.68 -24.53
CA GLN A 182 13.34 12.73 -24.36
C GLN A 182 13.68 12.96 -22.90
N TRP A 183 12.67 12.94 -22.02
CA TRP A 183 12.90 13.09 -20.60
C TRP A 183 13.67 11.91 -20.00
N LEU A 184 13.35 10.66 -20.40
CA LEU A 184 14.10 9.49 -19.95
C LEU A 184 15.56 9.52 -20.43
N THR A 185 15.84 10.04 -21.63
CA THR A 185 17.22 10.25 -22.12
C THR A 185 18.04 11.15 -21.19
N LEU A 186 17.43 12.17 -20.57
CA LEU A 186 18.13 13.01 -19.58
C LEU A 186 18.52 12.19 -18.35
N LEU A 187 17.68 11.25 -17.94
CA LEU A 187 17.99 10.36 -16.82
C LEU A 187 19.11 9.39 -17.16
N ASP A 188 19.12 8.87 -18.38
CA ASP A 188 20.17 7.96 -18.82
C ASP A 188 21.53 8.67 -18.92
N GLN A 189 21.53 9.99 -19.17
CA GLN A 189 22.72 10.85 -19.18
C GLN A 189 23.14 11.34 -17.79
N GLY A 190 22.42 10.99 -16.72
CA GLY A 190 22.70 11.50 -15.38
C GLY A 190 22.37 12.99 -15.16
N ARG A 191 21.56 13.60 -16.03
CA ARG A 191 21.22 15.03 -15.98
C ARG A 191 20.05 15.26 -15.03
N TRP A 192 20.28 15.06 -13.74
CA TRP A 192 19.25 15.09 -12.69
C TRP A 192 18.56 16.45 -12.58
N ASP A 193 19.33 17.54 -12.53
CA ASP A 193 18.79 18.91 -12.48
C ASP A 193 17.84 19.21 -13.64
N GLU A 194 18.24 18.86 -14.85
CA GLU A 194 17.45 19.12 -16.06
C GLU A 194 16.19 18.28 -16.12
N SER A 195 16.31 16.99 -15.77
CA SER A 195 15.15 16.11 -15.69
C SER A 195 14.14 16.62 -14.65
N TYR A 196 14.62 17.10 -13.50
CA TYR A 196 13.78 17.67 -12.45
C TYR A 196 13.07 18.95 -12.92
N ARG A 197 13.77 19.85 -13.63
CA ARG A 197 13.17 21.08 -14.17
C ARG A 197 12.05 20.83 -15.18
N LYS A 198 12.10 19.70 -15.89
CA LYS A 198 11.06 19.25 -16.85
C LYS A 198 9.90 18.49 -16.19
N THR A 199 9.87 18.39 -14.86
CA THR A 199 8.71 17.84 -14.14
C THR A 199 7.65 18.91 -13.89
N GLY A 200 6.40 18.45 -13.72
CA GLY A 200 5.26 19.32 -13.46
C GLY A 200 5.25 19.91 -12.05
N SER A 201 4.39 20.89 -11.81
CA SER A 201 4.27 21.52 -10.49
C SER A 201 3.88 20.52 -9.39
N GLN A 202 3.07 19.50 -9.69
CA GLN A 202 2.70 18.46 -8.73
C GLN A 202 3.90 17.66 -8.24
N PHE A 203 4.81 17.29 -9.16
CA PHE A 203 6.03 16.58 -8.81
C PHE A 203 6.92 17.43 -7.89
N ARG A 204 7.11 18.70 -8.24
CA ARG A 204 7.95 19.66 -7.50
C ARG A 204 7.38 20.10 -6.16
N LYS A 205 6.06 20.00 -5.95
CA LYS A 205 5.43 20.23 -4.65
C LYS A 205 5.77 19.13 -3.63
N GLN A 206 6.03 17.91 -4.11
CA GLN A 206 6.21 16.73 -3.26
C GLN A 206 7.67 16.26 -3.18
N ASN A 207 8.53 16.75 -4.08
CA ASN A 207 9.93 16.36 -4.16
C ASN A 207 10.83 17.60 -4.13
N THR A 208 12.08 17.41 -3.73
CA THR A 208 13.14 18.40 -3.91
C THR A 208 14.13 17.90 -4.95
N LEU A 209 14.92 18.80 -5.54
CA LEU A 209 15.99 18.40 -6.48
C LEU A 209 16.97 17.42 -5.83
N GLN A 210 17.31 17.63 -4.55
CA GLN A 210 18.20 16.75 -3.82
C GLN A 210 17.59 15.35 -3.65
N MET A 211 16.34 15.26 -3.17
CA MET A 211 15.65 13.98 -3.02
C MET A 211 15.54 13.25 -4.36
N TRP A 212 15.25 13.98 -5.44
CA TRP A 212 15.20 13.41 -6.78
C TRP A 212 16.55 12.89 -7.26
N THR A 213 17.62 13.62 -6.99
CA THR A 213 18.99 13.26 -7.36
C THR A 213 19.42 11.99 -6.64
N ASP A 214 19.35 11.99 -5.30
CA ASP A 214 19.74 10.84 -4.47
C ASP A 214 18.98 9.58 -4.87
N ALA A 215 17.67 9.73 -5.09
CA ALA A 215 16.81 8.63 -5.48
C ALA A 215 17.10 8.13 -6.92
N SER A 216 17.36 9.04 -7.86
CA SER A 216 17.72 8.68 -9.23
C SER A 216 19.07 7.96 -9.29
N GLU A 217 20.05 8.40 -8.51
CA GLU A 217 21.35 7.74 -8.42
C GLU A 217 21.20 6.32 -7.85
N GLN A 218 20.50 6.18 -6.72
CA GLN A 218 20.29 4.89 -6.09
C GLN A 218 19.53 3.91 -6.99
N ALA A 219 18.56 4.40 -7.78
CA ALA A 219 17.79 3.57 -8.69
C ALA A 219 18.57 3.19 -9.96
N ARG A 220 19.24 4.16 -10.61
CA ARG A 220 19.73 4.02 -11.99
C ARG A 220 21.19 3.61 -12.08
N VAL A 221 22.05 4.04 -11.14
CA VAL A 221 23.48 3.66 -11.16
C VAL A 221 23.66 2.13 -11.13
N PRO A 222 22.91 1.36 -10.31
CA PRO A 222 23.03 -0.10 -10.32
C PRO A 222 22.58 -0.77 -11.62
N LEU A 223 21.66 -0.15 -12.37
CA LEU A 223 21.14 -0.70 -13.65
C LEU A 223 22.20 -0.67 -14.75
N GLY A 224 23.10 0.32 -14.71
CA GLY A 224 24.10 0.54 -15.76
C GLY A 224 23.51 1.18 -17.01
N ALA A 225 24.29 1.20 -18.09
CA ALA A 225 23.91 1.86 -19.34
C ALA A 225 22.65 1.24 -19.98
N VAL A 226 21.82 2.07 -20.61
CA VAL A 226 20.67 1.61 -21.40
C VAL A 226 21.18 0.94 -22.68
N ILE A 227 20.75 -0.30 -22.94
CA ILE A 227 21.04 -1.04 -24.18
C ILE A 227 19.93 -0.77 -25.21
N SER A 228 18.67 -0.83 -24.78
CA SER A 228 17.52 -0.64 -25.67
C SER A 228 16.30 -0.15 -24.89
N ARG A 229 15.48 0.72 -25.51
CA ARG A 229 14.20 1.19 -24.97
C ARG A 229 13.10 1.15 -26.05
N THR A 230 12.12 0.28 -25.88
CA THR A 230 11.02 0.08 -26.82
C THR A 230 9.70 0.54 -26.22
N PHE A 231 8.89 1.27 -26.98
CA PHE A 231 7.54 1.65 -26.55
C PHE A 231 6.64 0.43 -26.45
N VAL A 232 5.86 0.32 -25.37
CA VAL A 232 4.95 -0.80 -25.12
C VAL A 232 3.50 -0.38 -25.26
N SER A 233 3.10 0.67 -24.53
CA SER A 233 1.70 1.11 -24.50
C SER A 233 1.58 2.55 -24.04
N GLN A 234 0.49 3.19 -24.42
CA GLN A 234 0.03 4.45 -23.88
C GLN A 234 -1.42 4.30 -23.42
N GLN A 235 -1.74 4.85 -22.25
CA GLN A 235 -3.07 4.84 -21.70
C GLN A 235 -3.45 6.23 -21.22
N ASP A 236 -4.62 6.71 -21.66
CA ASP A 236 -5.27 7.88 -21.09
C ASP A 236 -6.03 7.44 -19.83
N LEU A 237 -5.76 8.12 -18.71
CA LEU A 237 -6.45 7.94 -17.44
C LEU A 237 -7.20 9.23 -17.11
N PRO A 238 -8.53 9.28 -17.32
CA PRO A 238 -9.32 10.46 -17.01
C PRO A 238 -9.42 10.63 -15.49
N ALA A 239 -8.80 11.70 -14.99
CA ALA A 239 -8.86 12.12 -13.60
C ALA A 239 -9.22 13.61 -13.55
N PRO A 240 -10.27 14.04 -12.84
CA PRO A 240 -10.51 15.47 -12.64
C PRO A 240 -9.40 16.09 -11.75
N PRO A 241 -8.97 17.35 -11.96
CA PRO A 241 -9.38 18.28 -13.03
C PRO A 241 -8.70 18.04 -14.38
N ASN A 242 -7.50 17.43 -14.40
CA ASN A 242 -6.73 17.11 -15.61
C ASN A 242 -6.41 15.61 -15.64
N GLY A 243 -6.70 14.95 -16.76
CA GLY A 243 -6.36 13.54 -16.96
C GLY A 243 -4.84 13.31 -17.08
N TYR A 244 -4.43 12.05 -16.90
CA TYR A 244 -3.04 11.62 -17.06
C TYR A 244 -2.86 10.81 -18.33
N GLN A 245 -1.69 10.93 -18.94
CA GLN A 245 -1.21 10.01 -19.95
C GLN A 245 -0.12 9.13 -19.34
N VAL A 246 -0.30 7.82 -19.36
CA VAL A 246 0.66 6.86 -18.86
C VAL A 246 1.32 6.15 -20.04
N VAL A 247 2.64 6.31 -20.16
CA VAL A 247 3.46 5.70 -21.20
C VAL A 247 4.33 4.62 -20.57
N LYS A 248 4.33 3.43 -21.16
CA LYS A 248 5.19 2.32 -20.73
C LYS A 248 6.24 2.02 -21.78
N PHE A 249 7.47 1.85 -21.31
CA PHE A 249 8.59 1.39 -22.10
C PHE A 249 9.15 0.10 -21.53
N ARG A 250 9.56 -0.78 -22.44
CA ARG A 250 10.37 -1.95 -22.14
C ARG A 250 11.82 -1.55 -22.35
N THR A 251 12.60 -1.58 -21.29
CA THR A 251 13.99 -1.15 -21.29
C THR A 251 14.90 -2.28 -20.85
N ARG A 252 16.03 -2.43 -21.53
CA ARG A 252 17.12 -3.32 -21.12
C ARG A 252 18.31 -2.48 -20.73
N PHE A 253 18.89 -2.78 -19.59
CA PHE A 253 20.08 -2.13 -19.07
C PHE A 253 21.27 -3.10 -19.07
N ALA A 254 22.49 -2.57 -18.89
CA ALA A 254 23.70 -3.38 -18.88
C ALA A 254 23.72 -4.43 -17.75
N ASN A 255 23.18 -4.09 -16.58
CA ASN A 255 23.21 -4.94 -15.39
C ASN A 255 21.82 -5.48 -15.00
N ARG A 256 20.79 -5.20 -15.81
CA ARG A 256 19.43 -5.65 -15.57
C ARG A 256 18.75 -5.89 -16.91
N ASP A 257 18.14 -7.07 -17.03
CA ASP A 257 17.42 -7.48 -18.24
C ASP A 257 16.15 -6.63 -18.46
N GLU A 258 15.07 -7.25 -18.88
CA GLU A 258 13.83 -6.57 -19.18
C GLU A 258 13.26 -5.89 -17.92
N THR A 259 13.08 -4.58 -18.03
CA THR A 259 12.53 -3.71 -16.99
C THR A 259 11.46 -2.84 -17.64
N VAL A 260 10.34 -2.62 -16.96
CA VAL A 260 9.27 -1.76 -17.44
C VAL A 260 9.39 -0.38 -16.80
N GLU A 261 9.72 0.63 -17.62
CA GLU A 261 9.68 2.03 -17.21
C GLU A 261 8.28 2.58 -17.49
N THR A 262 7.57 3.03 -16.44
CA THR A 262 6.28 3.69 -16.55
C THR A 262 6.45 5.17 -16.28
N VAL A 263 6.04 6.02 -17.23
CA VAL A 263 6.11 7.48 -17.14
C VAL A 263 4.70 8.04 -17.21
N SER A 264 4.33 8.85 -16.22
CA SER A 264 3.04 9.53 -16.20
C SER A 264 3.22 11.02 -16.49
N LEU A 265 2.37 11.53 -17.37
CA LEU A 265 2.37 12.91 -17.82
C LEU A 265 1.00 13.54 -17.54
N GLU A 266 1.01 14.79 -17.13
CA GLU A 266 -0.18 15.64 -17.01
C GLU A 266 -0.03 16.81 -17.98
N ARG A 267 -1.15 17.33 -18.47
CA ARG A 267 -1.13 18.56 -19.26
C ARG A 267 -1.18 19.77 -18.34
N GLU A 268 -0.11 20.55 -18.35
CA GLU A 268 0.04 21.76 -17.52
C GLU A 268 0.46 22.94 -18.42
N ASN A 269 -0.23 24.07 -18.31
CA ASN A 269 0.03 25.29 -19.09
C ASN A 269 0.10 25.06 -20.62
N GLY A 270 -0.69 24.12 -21.13
CA GLY A 270 -0.75 23.78 -22.56
C GLY A 270 0.26 22.73 -23.03
N GLY A 271 1.26 22.36 -22.22
CA GLY A 271 2.28 21.36 -22.54
C GLY A 271 2.23 20.11 -21.66
N TRP A 272 2.92 19.05 -22.07
CA TRP A 272 3.06 17.83 -21.29
C TRP A 272 4.18 17.95 -20.28
N GLN A 273 3.87 17.69 -19.01
CA GLN A 273 4.82 17.70 -17.91
C GLN A 273 4.87 16.34 -17.23
N ILE A 274 6.07 15.92 -16.83
CA ILE A 274 6.28 14.63 -16.16
C ILE A 274 5.85 14.76 -14.71
N VAL A 275 4.94 13.89 -14.27
CA VAL A 275 4.40 13.91 -12.90
C VAL A 275 4.72 12.65 -12.11
N ALA A 276 5.15 11.57 -12.78
CA ALA A 276 5.70 10.40 -12.11
C ALA A 276 6.59 9.57 -13.05
N VAL A 277 7.55 8.85 -12.46
CA VAL A 277 8.26 7.76 -13.11
C VAL A 277 8.37 6.58 -12.15
N ILE A 278 8.26 5.37 -12.70
CA ILE A 278 8.41 4.11 -11.96
C ILE A 278 9.26 3.16 -12.81
N ILE A 279 10.23 2.51 -12.17
CA ILE A 279 11.03 1.44 -12.76
C ILE A 279 10.56 0.12 -12.12
N GLY A 280 9.86 -0.71 -12.89
CA GLY A 280 9.28 -1.98 -12.46
C GLY A 280 9.91 -3.21 -13.12
N GLU A 281 9.71 -4.38 -12.50
CA GLU A 281 9.99 -5.70 -13.12
C GLU A 281 8.88 -6.10 -14.08
#